data_AF-A0AAP3EVY1-F1
#
_entry.id   AF-A0AAP3EVY1-F1
#
_cell.length_a   1.000
_cell.length_b   1.000
_cell.length_c   1.000
_cell.angle_alpha   90.00
_cell.angle_beta   90.00
_cell.angle_gamma   90.00
#
_symmetry.space_group_name_H-M   'P 1'
#
loop_
_entity.id
_entity.type
_entity.pdbx_description
1 polymer ?
#
loop_
_entity_poly.entity_id
_entity_poly.type
_entity_poly.pdbx_seq_one_letter_code
_entity_poly.pdbx_strand_id
1 'polypeptide(L)'
;MKPEDNNPQPSNKNSISETGHAKNVANLQKLTEQVKVYTLYNPPVDTLKVANLQTLYREVSAKLNEVEDKRNANKNAITLRQSTFENLKPTCTKIVNHLAILGLPQGTVNQAKSLNRLIQGGQKKVATPVEEGKETPKTVSTSRQSYTQQAENFGILLQLLGTIPTYTPNEDDLKLANLNTYKESLMSATQSVDKTEAELNNKIIERNQILYADGTGLYTIAQNVKKYVKSVYGASSSEYAMVSAIKFTSPS
;
A
#
# COMPACT_ATOMS: atom_id res chain seq x y z
N MET A 1 9.05 -41.98 29.61
CA MET A 1 9.93 -41.23 28.68
C MET A 1 9.06 -40.25 27.93
N LYS A 2 9.55 -39.01 27.86
CA LYS A 2 8.79 -37.75 27.76
C LYS A 2 8.20 -37.46 26.38
N PRO A 3 7.17 -36.62 26.31
CA PRO A 3 6.71 -35.97 25.09
C PRO A 3 7.61 -34.76 24.77
N GLU A 4 8.00 -34.62 23.50
CA GLU A 4 8.70 -33.45 22.93
C GLU A 4 8.05 -33.17 21.56
N ASP A 5 7.86 -31.95 21.07
CA ASP A 5 7.71 -30.66 21.70
C ASP A 5 6.99 -29.83 20.61
N ASN A 6 5.73 -29.47 20.83
CA ASN A 6 4.94 -28.74 19.84
C ASN A 6 5.35 -27.27 19.93
N ASN A 7 6.36 -26.84 19.16
CA ASN A 7 6.82 -25.45 19.14
C ASN A 7 6.21 -24.69 17.95
N PRO A 8 5.19 -23.84 18.14
CA PRO A 8 4.75 -22.91 17.11
C PRO A 8 5.77 -21.79 16.95
N GLN A 9 6.40 -21.72 15.77
CA GLN A 9 7.23 -20.59 15.36
C GLN A 9 6.47 -19.25 15.52
N PRO A 10 7.06 -18.23 16.17
CA PRO A 10 6.37 -16.98 16.44
C PRO A 10 6.39 -16.11 15.17
N SER A 11 5.29 -16.11 14.42
CA SER A 11 5.02 -15.03 13.46
C SER A 11 4.17 -13.97 14.13
N ASN A 12 4.82 -13.13 14.94
CA ASN A 12 4.19 -11.89 15.37
C ASN A 12 5.20 -10.74 15.27
N LYS A 13 5.44 -10.28 14.04
CA LYS A 13 5.86 -8.89 13.84
C LYS A 13 4.67 -8.04 14.29
N ASN A 14 4.74 -7.50 15.50
CA ASN A 14 3.76 -6.56 16.02
C ASN A 14 3.73 -5.33 15.10
N SER A 15 2.89 -5.37 14.06
CA SER A 15 2.60 -4.17 13.27
C SER A 15 1.88 -3.21 14.21
N ILE A 16 2.52 -2.08 14.54
CA ILE A 16 1.81 -1.00 15.20
C ILE A 16 0.74 -0.54 14.23
N SER A 17 -0.52 -0.76 14.59
CA SER A 17 -1.64 -0.22 13.82
C SER A 17 -1.58 1.30 13.87
N GLU A 18 -2.20 1.99 12.92
CA GLU A 18 -2.34 3.46 12.95
C GLU A 18 -2.85 3.98 14.31
N THR A 19 -3.64 3.17 15.01
CA THR A 19 -4.10 3.42 16.38
C THR A 19 -2.93 3.60 17.37
N GLY A 20 -1.84 2.87 17.23
CA GLY A 20 -0.66 2.99 18.10
C GLY A 20 0.17 4.24 17.82
N HIS A 21 0.32 4.64 16.55
CA HIS A 21 0.97 5.90 16.20
C HIS A 21 0.19 7.10 16.76
N ALA A 22 -1.13 7.13 16.54
CA ALA A 22 -2.00 8.17 17.09
C ALA A 22 -1.97 8.22 18.64
N LYS A 23 -1.90 7.05 19.30
CA LYS A 23 -1.74 6.97 20.75
C LYS A 23 -0.43 7.59 21.24
N ASN A 24 0.70 7.34 20.58
CA ASN A 24 1.97 7.98 20.93
C ASN A 24 1.88 9.51 20.82
N VAL A 25 1.22 10.03 19.78
CA VAL A 25 1.03 11.48 19.59
C VAL A 25 0.14 12.07 20.69
N ALA A 26 -0.99 11.43 20.99
CA ALA A 26 -1.86 11.85 22.10
C ALA A 26 -1.13 11.80 23.45
N ASN A 27 -0.28 10.80 23.65
CA ASN A 27 0.51 10.65 24.86
C ASN A 27 1.64 11.69 24.97
N LEU A 28 2.21 12.16 23.85
CA LEU A 28 3.14 13.30 23.86
C LEU A 28 2.44 14.57 24.35
N GLN A 29 1.22 14.84 23.86
CA GLN A 29 0.43 15.98 24.35
C GLN A 29 0.14 15.85 25.84
N LYS A 30 -0.30 14.67 26.29
CA LYS A 30 -0.53 14.40 27.72
C LYS A 30 0.73 14.63 28.56
N LEU A 31 1.88 14.11 28.12
CA LEU A 31 3.16 14.28 28.80
C LEU A 31 3.57 15.75 28.87
N THR A 32 3.37 16.49 27.77
CA THR A 32 3.69 17.91 27.67
C THR A 32 2.87 18.76 28.65
N GLU A 33 1.56 18.50 28.76
CA GLU A 33 0.71 19.22 29.74
C GLU A 33 1.08 18.89 31.19
N GLN A 34 1.55 17.67 31.48
CA GLN A 34 2.05 17.32 32.82
C GLN A 34 3.30 18.13 33.17
N VAL A 35 4.33 18.09 32.32
CA VAL A 35 5.60 18.76 32.65
C VAL A 35 5.51 20.28 32.63
N LYS A 36 4.51 20.84 31.94
CA LYS A 36 4.24 22.28 31.91
C LYS A 36 3.84 22.85 33.28
N VAL A 37 3.22 22.05 34.15
CA VAL A 37 2.81 22.48 35.50
C VAL A 37 3.83 22.10 36.60
N TYR A 38 4.90 21.39 36.24
CA TYR A 38 5.94 20.94 37.16
C TYR A 38 6.97 22.06 37.40
N THR A 39 7.01 22.58 38.63
CA THR A 39 7.84 23.73 39.03
C THR A 39 9.35 23.54 38.87
N LEU A 40 9.89 22.33 39.01
CA LEU A 40 11.32 22.00 38.85
C LEU A 40 11.68 21.62 37.42
N TYR A 41 10.71 21.62 36.49
CA TYR A 41 10.95 21.22 35.11
C TYR A 41 11.64 22.35 34.32
N ASN A 42 12.97 22.26 34.19
CA ASN A 42 13.78 23.21 33.44
C ASN A 42 14.94 22.52 32.70
N PRO A 43 14.65 21.71 31.66
CA PRO A 43 15.66 20.87 31.04
C PRO A 43 16.73 21.70 30.30
N PRO A 44 18.02 21.32 30.41
CA PRO A 44 19.10 22.00 29.70
C PRO A 44 19.14 21.65 28.20
N VAL A 45 18.47 20.57 27.80
CA VAL A 45 18.42 20.10 26.42
C VAL A 45 17.21 20.71 25.71
N ASP A 46 17.44 21.41 24.60
CA ASP A 46 16.39 22.15 23.90
C ASP A 46 15.21 21.26 23.48
N THR A 47 15.45 20.05 22.96
CA THR A 47 14.38 19.14 22.51
C THR A 47 13.42 18.71 23.62
N LEU A 48 13.81 18.87 24.90
CA LEU A 48 12.95 18.57 26.04
C LEU A 48 12.16 19.79 26.53
N LYS A 49 12.47 21.00 26.06
CA LYS A 49 11.74 22.21 26.49
C LYS A 49 10.29 22.14 26.01
N VAL A 50 9.36 22.64 26.84
CA VAL A 50 7.91 22.58 26.57
C VAL A 50 7.53 23.14 25.19
N ALA A 51 8.15 24.25 24.77
CA ALA A 51 7.91 24.84 23.45
C ALA A 51 8.27 23.86 22.31
N ASN A 52 9.41 23.17 22.41
CA ASN A 52 9.84 22.21 21.39
C ASN A 52 9.00 20.92 21.42
N LEU A 53 8.54 20.47 22.60
CA LEU A 53 7.58 19.36 22.70
C LEU A 53 6.24 19.70 22.02
N GLN A 54 5.76 20.93 22.16
CA GLN A 54 4.55 21.41 21.47
C GLN A 54 4.76 21.50 19.96
N THR A 55 5.92 21.97 19.49
CA THR A 55 6.28 21.95 18.06
C THR A 55 6.28 20.52 17.52
N LEU A 56 6.96 19.60 18.20
CA LEU A 56 7.01 18.19 17.83
C LEU A 56 5.59 17.58 17.78
N TYR A 57 4.72 17.90 18.73
CA TYR A 57 3.34 17.44 18.70
C TYR A 57 2.59 17.90 17.44
N ARG A 58 2.75 19.17 17.03
CA ARG A 58 2.12 19.69 15.80
C ARG A 58 2.68 19.02 14.55
N GLU A 59 4.00 18.89 14.46
CA GLU A 59 4.69 18.26 13.32
C GLU A 59 4.27 16.80 13.14
N VAL A 60 4.28 16.01 14.22
CA VAL A 60 3.90 14.59 14.14
C VAL A 60 2.41 14.44 13.85
N SER A 61 1.55 15.31 14.40
CA SER A 61 0.11 15.31 14.08
C SER A 61 -0.13 15.60 12.59
N ALA A 62 0.60 16.56 12.01
CA ALA A 62 0.54 16.83 10.58
C ALA A 62 0.98 15.62 9.74
N LYS A 63 2.06 14.91 10.16
CA LYS A 63 2.52 13.71 9.47
C LYS A 63 1.52 12.54 9.52
N LEU A 64 0.75 12.40 10.59
CA LEU A 64 -0.35 11.42 10.61
C LEU A 64 -1.43 11.75 9.58
N ASN A 65 -1.83 13.01 9.46
CA ASN A 65 -2.81 13.45 8.48
C ASN A 65 -2.28 13.27 7.05
N GLU A 66 -1.03 13.63 6.76
CA GLU A 66 -0.42 13.44 5.44
C GLU A 66 -0.41 11.97 5.00
N VAL A 67 -0.15 11.03 5.93
CA VAL A 67 -0.22 9.59 5.63
C VAL A 67 -1.65 9.16 5.33
N GLU A 68 -2.64 9.64 6.09
CA GLU A 68 -4.04 9.30 5.87
C GLU A 68 -4.56 9.86 4.53
N ASP A 69 -4.21 11.10 4.18
CA ASP A 69 -4.55 11.71 2.90
C ASP A 69 -4.01 10.89 1.73
N LYS A 70 -2.74 10.47 1.79
CA LYS A 70 -2.12 9.63 0.75
C LYS A 70 -2.66 8.22 0.72
N ARG A 71 -3.07 7.66 1.87
CA ARG A 71 -3.74 6.36 1.93
C ARG A 71 -5.08 6.41 1.20
N ASN A 72 -5.86 7.46 1.44
CA ASN A 72 -7.14 7.66 0.77
C ASN A 72 -6.96 7.88 -0.73
N ALA A 73 -5.96 8.67 -1.15
CA ALA A 73 -5.61 8.83 -2.56
C ALA A 73 -5.27 7.48 -3.23
N ASN A 74 -4.46 6.64 -2.58
CA ASN A 74 -4.11 5.31 -3.08
C ASN A 74 -5.34 4.39 -3.17
N LYS A 75 -6.21 4.40 -2.16
CA LYS A 75 -7.46 3.64 -2.17
C LYS A 75 -8.35 4.05 -3.35
N ASN A 76 -8.51 5.35 -3.58
CA ASN A 76 -9.29 5.88 -4.69
C ASN A 76 -8.69 5.47 -6.05
N ALA A 77 -7.37 5.52 -6.21
CA ALA A 77 -6.69 5.07 -7.42
C ALA A 77 -6.91 3.57 -7.68
N ILE A 78 -6.85 2.74 -6.64
CA ILE A 78 -7.14 1.29 -6.73
C ILE A 78 -8.58 1.06 -7.19
N THR A 79 -9.55 1.75 -6.60
CA THR A 79 -10.97 1.65 -6.98
C THR A 79 -11.20 2.11 -8.41
N LEU A 80 -10.58 3.23 -8.82
CA LEU A 80 -10.68 3.73 -10.20
C LEU A 80 -10.08 2.73 -11.19
N ARG A 81 -8.91 2.15 -10.89
CA ARG A 81 -8.31 1.11 -11.74
C ARG A 81 -9.21 -0.11 -11.86
N GLN A 82 -9.81 -0.58 -10.76
CA GLN A 82 -10.76 -1.69 -10.79
C GLN A 82 -11.93 -1.38 -11.72
N SER A 83 -12.60 -0.24 -11.52
CA SER A 83 -13.75 0.18 -12.33
C SER A 83 -13.40 0.37 -13.81
N THR A 84 -12.25 0.97 -14.11
CA THR A 84 -11.79 1.19 -15.50
C THR A 84 -11.61 -0.14 -16.24
N PHE A 85 -11.23 -1.22 -15.55
CA PHE A 85 -11.02 -2.53 -16.17
C PHE A 85 -12.27 -3.41 -16.23
N GLU A 86 -13.38 -3.05 -15.60
CA GLU A 86 -14.61 -3.88 -15.54
C GLU A 86 -15.10 -4.26 -16.95
N ASN A 87 -15.06 -3.31 -17.87
CA ASN A 87 -15.57 -3.49 -19.24
C ASN A 87 -14.54 -4.10 -20.20
N LEU A 88 -13.30 -4.35 -19.78
CA LEU A 88 -12.26 -4.85 -20.68
C LEU A 88 -12.62 -6.23 -21.24
N LYS A 89 -13.03 -7.15 -20.37
CA LYS A 89 -13.37 -8.52 -20.75
C LYS A 89 -14.59 -8.60 -21.68
N PRO A 90 -15.73 -7.94 -21.39
CA PRO A 90 -16.85 -7.87 -22.33
C PRO A 90 -16.46 -7.25 -23.69
N THR A 91 -15.69 -6.16 -23.68
CA THR A 91 -15.25 -5.48 -24.92
C THR A 91 -14.42 -6.41 -25.80
N CYS A 92 -13.46 -7.14 -25.22
CA CYS A 92 -12.65 -8.11 -25.97
C CYS A 92 -13.50 -9.25 -26.58
N THR A 93 -14.56 -9.69 -25.88
CA THR A 93 -15.51 -10.67 -26.42
C THR A 93 -16.29 -10.10 -27.60
N LYS A 94 -16.78 -8.86 -27.51
CA LYS A 94 -17.45 -8.18 -28.64
C LYS A 94 -16.53 -8.07 -29.85
N ILE A 95 -15.27 -7.66 -29.64
CA ILE A 95 -14.25 -7.58 -30.71
C ILE A 95 -14.09 -8.92 -31.43
N VAL A 96 -13.90 -10.02 -30.70
CA VAL A 96 -13.70 -11.35 -31.29
C VAL A 96 -14.93 -11.80 -32.09
N ASN A 97 -16.14 -11.53 -31.59
CA ASN A 97 -17.38 -11.89 -32.29
C ASN A 97 -17.58 -11.03 -33.54
N HIS A 98 -17.25 -9.74 -33.49
CA HIS A 98 -17.27 -8.87 -34.67
C HIS A 98 -16.27 -9.35 -35.74
N LEU A 99 -15.04 -9.71 -35.35
CA LEU A 99 -14.06 -10.27 -36.29
C LEU A 99 -14.54 -11.56 -36.96
N ALA A 100 -15.34 -12.38 -36.26
CA ALA A 100 -15.83 -13.65 -36.78
C ALA A 100 -16.84 -13.51 -37.94
N ILE A 101 -17.50 -12.35 -38.08
CA ILE A 101 -18.46 -12.10 -39.15
C ILE A 101 -17.86 -11.39 -40.37
N LEU A 102 -16.60 -10.95 -40.30
CA LEU A 102 -15.93 -10.19 -41.37
C LEU A 102 -15.32 -11.06 -42.49
N GLY A 103 -15.54 -12.38 -42.48
CA GLY A 103 -15.01 -13.28 -43.51
C GLY A 103 -13.48 -13.38 -43.53
N LEU A 104 -12.81 -13.14 -42.39
CA LEU A 104 -11.36 -13.13 -42.27
C LEU A 104 -10.76 -14.55 -42.32
N PRO A 105 -9.47 -14.70 -42.68
CA PRO A 105 -8.77 -15.97 -42.56
C PRO A 105 -8.87 -16.55 -41.15
N GLN A 106 -9.05 -17.88 -41.06
CA GLN A 106 -9.21 -18.57 -39.78
C GLN A 106 -8.03 -18.33 -38.83
N GLY A 107 -6.81 -18.19 -39.36
CA GLY A 107 -5.61 -17.85 -38.59
C GLY A 107 -5.74 -16.52 -37.83
N THR A 108 -6.26 -15.48 -38.49
CA THR A 108 -6.48 -14.15 -37.90
C THR A 108 -7.51 -14.20 -36.76
N VAL A 109 -8.63 -14.89 -36.98
CA VAL A 109 -9.67 -15.07 -35.95
C VAL A 109 -9.13 -15.88 -34.77
N ASN A 110 -8.31 -16.91 -35.02
CA ASN A 110 -7.69 -17.72 -33.97
C ASN A 110 -6.66 -16.94 -33.15
N GLN A 111 -5.91 -16.03 -33.78
CA GLN A 111 -5.00 -15.13 -33.09
C GLN A 111 -5.76 -14.19 -32.15
N ALA A 112 -6.85 -13.56 -32.62
CA ALA A 112 -7.70 -12.70 -31.80
C ALA A 112 -8.32 -13.47 -30.61
N LYS A 113 -8.82 -14.69 -30.85
CA LYS A 113 -9.33 -15.59 -29.79
C LYS A 113 -8.28 -15.93 -28.75
N SER A 114 -7.03 -16.16 -29.18
CA SER A 114 -5.91 -16.46 -28.28
C SER A 114 -5.57 -15.27 -27.38
N LEU A 115 -5.54 -14.05 -27.94
CA LEU A 115 -5.34 -12.81 -27.18
C LEU A 115 -6.48 -12.57 -26.19
N ASN A 116 -7.74 -12.74 -26.62
CA ASN A 116 -8.89 -12.65 -25.72
C ASN A 116 -8.76 -13.66 -24.56
N ARG A 117 -8.35 -14.91 -24.83
CA ARG A 117 -8.15 -15.92 -23.78
C ARG A 117 -7.14 -15.49 -22.72
N LEU A 118 -6.06 -14.81 -23.11
CA LEU A 118 -5.09 -14.22 -22.18
C LEU A 118 -5.73 -13.13 -21.31
N ILE A 119 -6.53 -12.24 -21.92
CA ILE A 119 -7.23 -11.16 -21.22
C ILE A 119 -8.33 -11.69 -20.29
N GLN A 120 -8.98 -12.80 -20.62
CA GLN A 120 -9.99 -13.42 -19.76
C GLN A 120 -9.38 -14.08 -18.51
N GLY A 121 -8.10 -14.48 -18.56
CA GLY A 121 -7.43 -15.24 -17.51
C GLY A 121 -7.58 -16.76 -17.64
N GLY A 122 -8.09 -17.23 -18.79
CA GLY A 122 -8.37 -18.64 -19.04
C GLY A 122 -7.16 -19.39 -19.58
N GLN A 123 -6.21 -19.78 -18.72
CA GLN A 123 -5.31 -20.89 -19.05
C GLN A 123 -5.70 -22.08 -18.18
N LYS A 124 -6.01 -23.22 -18.80
CA LYS A 124 -5.97 -24.51 -18.11
C LYS A 124 -4.54 -24.66 -17.57
N LYS A 125 -4.40 -24.95 -16.27
CA LYS A 125 -3.16 -25.55 -15.77
C LYS A 125 -2.95 -26.82 -16.61
N VAL A 126 -1.91 -26.86 -17.43
CA VAL A 126 -1.32 -28.15 -17.79
C VAL A 126 -0.72 -28.63 -16.48
N ALA A 127 -1.33 -29.64 -15.86
CA ALA A 127 -0.72 -30.31 -14.74
C ALA A 127 0.51 -31.03 -15.29
N THR A 128 1.70 -30.44 -15.09
CA THR A 128 2.93 -31.24 -15.12
C THR A 128 2.82 -32.27 -14.00
N PRO A 129 3.03 -33.56 -14.28
CA PRO A 129 3.14 -34.57 -13.22
C PRO A 129 4.22 -34.13 -12.24
N VAL A 130 3.90 -34.12 -10.96
CA VAL A 130 4.88 -33.84 -9.90
C VAL A 130 5.74 -35.10 -9.75
N GLU A 131 7.04 -35.00 -10.00
CA GLU A 131 7.98 -36.02 -9.51
C GLU A 131 8.02 -35.95 -7.98
N GLU A 132 7.83 -37.10 -7.34
CA GLU A 132 7.86 -37.29 -5.89
C GLU A 132 9.24 -36.90 -5.33
N GLY A 133 9.29 -35.96 -4.38
CA GLY A 133 10.48 -35.73 -3.55
C GLY A 133 11.16 -34.34 -3.59
N LYS A 134 10.56 -33.31 -4.18
CA LYS A 134 11.07 -31.91 -4.03
C LYS A 134 10.15 -31.04 -3.19
N GLU A 135 10.77 -30.25 -2.31
CA GLU A 135 10.12 -29.24 -1.48
C GLU A 135 9.14 -28.40 -2.28
N THR A 136 7.97 -28.15 -1.70
CA THR A 136 6.95 -27.28 -2.28
C THR A 136 7.57 -25.89 -2.52
N PRO A 137 7.66 -25.42 -3.78
CA PRO A 137 8.15 -24.07 -4.02
C PRO A 137 7.19 -23.12 -3.32
N LYS A 138 7.73 -22.19 -2.53
CA LYS A 138 6.98 -21.08 -1.93
C LYS A 138 6.06 -20.52 -3.01
N THR A 139 4.76 -20.58 -2.76
CA THR A 139 3.74 -20.05 -3.66
C THR A 139 3.87 -18.54 -3.69
N VAL A 140 4.81 -18.02 -4.48
CA VAL A 140 4.62 -16.70 -5.07
C VAL A 140 3.33 -16.85 -5.85
N SER A 141 2.31 -16.06 -5.48
CA SER A 141 1.06 -16.01 -6.22
C SER A 141 1.37 -15.57 -7.65
N THR A 142 1.65 -16.52 -8.54
CA THR A 142 1.90 -16.31 -9.96
C THR A 142 0.57 -16.16 -10.68
N SER A 143 -0.32 -15.30 -10.18
CA SER A 143 -1.42 -14.82 -11.00
C SER A 143 -0.80 -14.03 -12.15
N ARG A 144 -0.70 -14.65 -13.32
CA ARG A 144 -0.17 -14.07 -14.57
C ARG A 144 -1.08 -12.97 -15.15
N GLN A 145 -1.96 -12.37 -14.35
CA GLN A 145 -2.97 -11.43 -14.83
C GLN A 145 -2.90 -10.12 -14.04
N SER A 146 -1.73 -9.46 -14.07
CA SER A 146 -1.65 -8.07 -13.63
C SER A 146 -2.50 -7.18 -14.54
N TYR A 147 -2.96 -6.05 -14.03
CA TYR A 147 -3.64 -5.01 -14.82
C TYR A 147 -2.78 -4.56 -16.00
N THR A 148 -1.46 -4.44 -15.80
CA THR A 148 -0.46 -4.18 -16.84
C THR A 148 -0.53 -5.22 -17.96
N GLN A 149 -0.48 -6.51 -17.63
CA GLN A 149 -0.49 -7.57 -18.63
C GLN A 149 -1.80 -7.61 -19.43
N GLN A 150 -2.92 -7.30 -18.79
CA GLN A 150 -4.22 -7.19 -19.47
C GLN A 150 -4.23 -6.03 -20.48
N ALA A 151 -3.74 -4.85 -20.08
CA ALA A 151 -3.64 -3.68 -20.96
C ALA A 151 -2.67 -3.90 -22.14
N GLU A 152 -1.56 -4.60 -21.91
CA GLU A 152 -0.62 -5.00 -22.97
C GLU A 152 -1.25 -5.94 -23.98
N ASN A 153 -1.89 -7.02 -23.52
CA ASN A 153 -2.57 -7.97 -24.41
C ASN A 153 -3.71 -7.31 -25.19
N PHE A 154 -4.44 -6.39 -24.56
CA PHE A 154 -5.43 -5.58 -25.25
C PHE A 154 -4.79 -4.71 -26.32
N GLY A 155 -3.65 -4.08 -26.03
CA GLY A 155 -2.85 -3.35 -27.01
C GLY A 155 -2.42 -4.19 -28.23
N ILE A 156 -2.00 -5.43 -28.01
CA ILE A 156 -1.66 -6.37 -29.09
C ILE A 156 -2.92 -6.72 -29.91
N LEU A 157 -4.07 -6.89 -29.26
CA LEU A 157 -5.34 -7.08 -29.96
C LEU A 157 -5.68 -5.87 -30.84
N LEU A 158 -5.51 -4.63 -30.35
CA LEU A 158 -5.76 -3.42 -31.14
C LEU A 158 -4.79 -3.27 -32.32
N GLN A 159 -3.53 -3.68 -32.17
CA GLN A 159 -2.58 -3.73 -33.28
C GLN A 159 -3.06 -4.69 -34.38
N LEU A 160 -3.60 -5.87 -34.00
CA LEU A 160 -4.20 -6.80 -34.96
C LEU A 160 -5.43 -6.18 -35.67
N LEU A 161 -6.27 -5.42 -34.96
CA LEU A 161 -7.40 -4.73 -35.60
C LEU A 161 -6.93 -3.71 -36.65
N GLY A 162 -5.85 -2.98 -36.34
CA GLY A 162 -5.26 -2.00 -37.26
C GLY A 162 -4.69 -2.60 -38.56
N THR A 163 -4.43 -3.91 -38.61
CA THR A 163 -3.97 -4.58 -39.85
C THR A 163 -5.12 -5.09 -40.72
N ILE A 164 -6.37 -4.96 -40.30
CA ILE A 164 -7.55 -5.50 -40.98
C ILE A 164 -8.31 -4.35 -41.67
N PRO A 165 -8.21 -4.19 -43.00
CA PRO A 165 -8.86 -3.08 -43.70
C PRO A 165 -10.39 -3.11 -43.63
N THR A 166 -10.98 -4.30 -43.44
CA THR A 166 -12.43 -4.49 -43.34
C THR A 166 -12.98 -4.22 -41.94
N TYR A 167 -12.14 -3.93 -40.94
CA TYR A 167 -12.57 -3.62 -39.58
C TYR A 167 -13.16 -2.21 -39.52
N THR A 168 -14.48 -2.13 -39.77
CA THR A 168 -15.24 -0.87 -39.87
C THR A 168 -16.53 -0.95 -39.04
N PRO A 169 -16.43 -1.11 -37.71
CA PRO A 169 -17.60 -1.27 -36.85
C PRO A 169 -18.45 0.01 -36.79
N ASN A 170 -19.77 -0.18 -36.67
CA ASN A 170 -20.72 0.92 -36.51
C ASN A 170 -20.81 1.37 -35.05
N GLU A 171 -20.62 0.42 -34.12
CA GLU A 171 -20.70 0.62 -32.68
C GLU A 171 -19.52 1.44 -32.18
N ASP A 172 -19.80 2.55 -31.49
CA ASP A 172 -18.76 3.46 -31.03
C ASP A 172 -17.75 2.80 -30.09
N ASP A 173 -18.18 1.89 -29.24
CA ASP A 173 -17.30 1.17 -28.30
C ASP A 173 -16.36 0.18 -28.99
N LEU A 174 -16.58 -0.14 -30.27
CA LEU A 174 -15.71 -1.00 -31.08
C LEU A 174 -14.84 -0.21 -32.08
N LYS A 175 -15.09 1.09 -32.27
CA LYS A 175 -14.23 1.91 -33.15
C LYS A 175 -12.81 1.95 -32.62
N LEU A 176 -11.83 1.72 -33.51
CA LEU A 176 -10.41 1.61 -33.13
C LEU A 176 -9.88 2.85 -32.38
N ALA A 177 -10.35 4.05 -32.73
CA ALA A 177 -10.01 5.28 -32.02
C ALA A 177 -10.46 5.27 -30.55
N ASN A 178 -11.70 4.84 -30.29
CA ASN A 178 -12.27 4.75 -28.94
C ASN A 178 -11.62 3.61 -28.14
N LEU A 179 -11.30 2.49 -28.79
CA LEU A 179 -10.57 1.39 -28.17
C LEU A 179 -9.14 1.80 -27.76
N ASN A 180 -8.44 2.61 -28.58
CA ASN A 180 -7.13 3.15 -28.22
C ASN A 180 -7.23 4.12 -27.03
N THR A 181 -8.22 5.02 -27.03
CA THR A 181 -8.51 5.90 -25.89
C THR A 181 -8.76 5.09 -24.63
N TYR A 182 -9.52 4.00 -24.75
CA TYR A 182 -9.77 3.09 -23.63
C TYR A 182 -8.48 2.40 -23.16
N LYS A 183 -7.62 1.91 -24.06
CA LYS A 183 -6.31 1.35 -23.71
C LYS A 183 -5.46 2.35 -22.92
N GLU A 184 -5.41 3.61 -23.34
CA GLU A 184 -4.68 4.68 -22.64
C GLU A 184 -5.23 4.90 -21.23
N SER A 185 -6.56 4.83 -21.05
CA SER A 185 -7.18 4.93 -19.73
C SER A 185 -6.79 3.76 -18.80
N LEU A 186 -6.70 2.53 -19.33
CA LEU A 186 -6.26 1.34 -18.58
C LEU A 186 -4.81 1.49 -18.09
N MET A 187 -3.93 1.98 -18.96
CA MET A 187 -2.52 2.24 -18.63
C MET A 187 -2.41 3.36 -17.60
N SER A 188 -3.13 4.48 -17.80
CA SER A 188 -3.10 5.64 -16.92
C SER A 188 -3.61 5.31 -15.51
N ALA A 189 -4.70 4.55 -15.40
CA ALA A 189 -5.23 4.10 -14.11
C ALA A 189 -4.25 3.16 -13.38
N THR A 190 -3.50 2.35 -14.13
CA THR A 190 -2.45 1.50 -13.56
C THR A 190 -1.28 2.32 -13.02
N GLN A 191 -0.76 3.26 -13.81
CA GLN A 191 0.31 4.17 -13.40
C GLN A 191 -0.09 5.05 -12.21
N SER A 192 -1.37 5.46 -12.14
CA SER A 192 -1.88 6.24 -11.02
C SER A 192 -1.77 5.49 -9.69
N VAL A 193 -2.02 4.18 -9.68
CA VAL A 193 -1.86 3.36 -8.46
C VAL A 193 -0.40 3.32 -8.04
N ASP A 194 0.50 3.05 -8.98
CA ASP A 194 1.95 2.97 -8.69
C ASP A 194 2.47 4.31 -8.13
N LYS A 195 2.02 5.42 -8.71
CA LYS A 195 2.34 6.77 -8.24
C LYS A 195 1.82 7.02 -6.82
N THR A 196 0.54 6.76 -6.56
CA THR A 196 -0.06 7.03 -5.23
C THR A 196 0.51 6.12 -4.15
N GLU A 197 0.88 4.89 -4.50
CA GLU A 197 1.56 3.95 -3.60
C GLU A 197 2.97 4.45 -3.24
N ALA A 198 3.75 4.92 -4.22
CA ALA A 198 5.06 5.51 -3.97
C ALA A 198 4.97 6.75 -3.05
N GLU A 199 4.00 7.63 -3.30
CA GLU A 199 3.73 8.81 -2.46
C GLU A 199 3.35 8.43 -1.03
N LEU A 200 2.48 7.42 -0.85
CA LEU A 200 2.10 6.90 0.47
C LEU A 200 3.30 6.32 1.21
N ASN A 201 4.12 5.50 0.54
CA ASN A 201 5.32 4.90 1.13
C ASN A 201 6.30 5.96 1.61
N ASN A 202 6.52 7.02 0.82
CA ASN A 202 7.35 8.14 1.25
C ASN A 202 6.81 8.82 2.52
N LYS A 203 5.49 9.06 2.61
CA LYS A 203 4.88 9.65 3.82
C LYS A 203 4.96 8.74 5.05
N ILE A 204 4.86 7.43 4.87
CA ILE A 204 5.08 6.45 5.94
C ILE A 204 6.52 6.54 6.46
N ILE A 205 7.50 6.68 5.56
CA ILE A 205 8.92 6.84 5.94
C ILE A 205 9.12 8.14 6.73
N GLU A 206 8.64 9.28 6.23
CA GLU A 206 8.73 10.58 6.92
C GLU A 206 8.09 10.51 8.32
N ARG A 207 6.90 9.91 8.44
CA ARG A 207 6.22 9.70 9.72
C ARG A 207 7.06 8.82 10.66
N ASN A 208 7.63 7.74 10.15
CA ASN A 208 8.43 6.83 10.98
C ASN A 208 9.72 7.52 11.46
N GLN A 209 10.35 8.35 10.63
CA GLN A 209 11.52 9.15 11.02
C GLN A 209 11.20 10.06 12.21
N ILE A 210 10.12 10.85 12.13
CA ILE A 210 9.79 11.77 13.23
C ILE A 210 9.30 11.05 14.50
N LEU A 211 8.68 9.88 14.37
CA LEU A 211 8.20 9.11 15.52
C LEU A 211 9.32 8.32 16.22
N TYR A 212 10.26 7.77 15.45
CA TYR A 212 11.11 6.66 15.89
C TYR A 212 12.60 6.78 15.55
N ALA A 213 13.06 7.86 14.93
CA ALA A 213 14.48 8.05 14.71
C ALA A 213 15.28 7.97 16.03
N ASP A 214 16.42 7.31 15.98
CA ASP A 214 17.29 7.16 17.14
C ASP A 214 17.78 8.53 17.62
N GLY A 215 17.67 8.77 18.93
CA GLY A 215 18.07 10.04 19.54
C GLY A 215 17.09 11.21 19.36
N THR A 216 16.38 11.29 18.23
CA THR A 216 15.61 12.49 17.82
C THR A 216 14.11 12.25 17.66
N GLY A 217 13.66 11.01 17.52
CA GLY A 217 12.25 10.68 17.35
C GLY A 217 11.42 10.93 18.61
N LEU A 218 10.11 11.14 18.43
CA LEU A 218 9.13 11.35 19.51
C LEU A 218 9.26 10.32 20.62
N TYR A 219 9.42 9.03 20.29
CA TYR A 219 9.58 7.98 21.29
C TYR A 219 10.79 8.27 22.20
N THR A 220 11.96 8.54 21.62
CA THR A 220 13.18 8.80 22.36
C THR A 220 13.08 10.07 23.21
N ILE A 221 12.54 11.14 22.62
CA ILE A 221 12.32 12.41 23.32
C ILE A 221 11.39 12.20 24.53
N ALA A 222 10.27 11.50 24.37
CA ALA A 222 9.35 11.23 25.46
C ALA A 222 10.00 10.43 26.61
N GLN A 223 10.86 9.45 26.28
CA GLN A 223 11.60 8.70 27.28
C GLN A 223 12.63 9.58 28.01
N ASN A 224 13.27 10.52 27.32
CA ASN A 224 14.21 11.47 27.92
C ASN A 224 13.51 12.51 28.81
N VAL A 225 12.31 12.97 28.44
CA VAL A 225 11.47 13.82 29.31
C VAL A 225 11.20 13.09 30.64
N LYS A 226 10.79 11.82 30.60
CA LYS A 226 10.55 11.03 31.82
C LYS A 226 11.81 10.86 32.67
N LYS A 227 12.97 10.60 32.05
CA LYS A 227 14.26 10.51 32.76
C LYS A 227 14.61 11.83 33.43
N TYR A 228 14.38 12.95 32.76
CA TYR A 228 14.64 14.26 33.32
C TYR A 228 13.73 14.55 34.53
N VAL A 229 12.42 14.28 34.42
CA VAL A 229 11.50 14.37 35.58
C VAL A 229 11.99 13.49 36.74
N LYS A 230 12.40 12.24 36.46
CA LYS A 230 12.99 11.35 37.48
C LYS A 230 14.22 11.94 38.16
N SER A 231 15.07 12.65 37.41
CA SER A 231 16.32 13.20 37.93
C SER A 231 16.10 14.40 38.86
N VAL A 232 15.10 15.25 38.60
CA VAL A 232 14.87 16.48 39.37
C VAL A 232 13.86 16.30 40.50
N TYR A 233 12.88 15.40 40.36
CA TYR A 233 11.89 15.10 41.40
C TYR A 233 12.22 13.84 42.21
N GLY A 234 13.05 12.95 41.68
CA GLY A 234 13.38 11.66 42.29
C GLY A 234 12.44 10.52 41.87
N ALA A 235 12.92 9.28 42.02
CA ALA A 235 12.27 8.08 41.53
C ALA A 235 10.97 7.69 42.27
N SER A 236 10.79 8.15 43.50
CA SER A 236 9.61 7.90 44.35
C SER A 236 8.59 9.04 44.34
N SER A 237 8.81 10.08 43.52
CA SER A 237 7.92 11.24 43.45
C SER A 237 6.60 10.94 42.75
N SER A 238 5.56 11.68 43.13
CA SER A 238 4.25 11.60 42.47
C SER A 238 4.32 12.08 41.02
N GLU A 239 5.13 13.10 40.74
CA GLU A 239 5.38 13.65 39.41
C GLU A 239 5.98 12.60 38.48
N TYR A 240 7.02 11.88 38.94
CA TYR A 240 7.60 10.80 38.16
C TYR A 240 6.61 9.63 37.97
N ALA A 241 5.83 9.28 38.99
CA ALA A 241 4.80 8.23 38.87
C ALA A 241 3.75 8.57 37.79
N MET A 242 3.29 9.83 37.73
CA MET A 242 2.33 10.27 36.71
C MET A 242 2.89 10.18 35.29
N VAL A 243 4.09 10.71 35.04
CA VAL A 243 4.66 10.72 33.69
C VAL A 243 5.14 9.34 33.24
N SER A 244 5.65 8.51 34.16
CA SER A 244 6.14 7.16 33.84
C SER A 244 5.03 6.22 33.41
N ALA A 245 3.81 6.40 33.94
CA ALA A 245 2.62 5.64 33.56
C ALA A 245 2.13 5.91 32.12
N ILE A 246 2.55 7.03 31.49
CA ILE A 246 2.19 7.37 30.11
C ILE A 246 2.97 6.45 29.16
N LYS A 247 2.29 5.55 28.46
CA LYS A 247 2.96 4.52 27.63
C LYS A 247 3.32 5.05 26.23
N PHE A 248 4.54 4.80 25.80
CA PHE A 248 4.98 5.00 24.41
C PHE A 248 5.47 3.66 23.87
N THR A 249 5.20 3.38 22.60
CA THR A 249 5.60 2.12 21.95
C THR A 249 6.38 2.40 20.66
N SER A 250 7.51 1.72 20.46
CA SER A 250 8.28 1.72 19.21
C SER A 250 7.99 0.45 18.41
N PRO A 251 8.14 0.47 17.07
CA PRO A 251 8.10 -0.76 16.26
C PRO A 251 9.15 -1.75 16.78
N SER A 252 8.81 -3.03 16.83
CA SER A 252 9.75 -4.13 17.11
C SER A 252 10.39 -4.62 15.80
#